data_AF-T1GBN1-F1
#
_entry.id   AF-T1GBN1-F1
#
_cell.length_a   1.000
_cell.length_b   1.000
_cell.length_c   1.000
_cell.angle_alpha   90.00
_cell.angle_beta   90.00
_cell.angle_gamma   90.00
#
_symmetry.space_group_name_H-M   'P 1'
#
loop_
_entity.id
_entity.type
_entity.pdbx_description
1 polymer ?
#
loop_
_entity_poly.entity_id
_entity_poly.type
_entity_poly.pdbx_seq_one_letter_code
_entity_poly.pdbx_strand_id
1 'polypeptide(L)'
;MENQECQDKLREEIMEISGTLDGKPISYEAIAKMKYADCVISEGMRKWPAAGLLDRICTKPTVLHDPISGKDVYLKKGDNVQ
;
A
#
# COMPACT_ATOMS: atom_id res chain seq x y z
N MET A 1 9.91 2.52 21.17
CA MET A 1 9.05 1.84 20.17
C MET A 1 7.76 2.61 20.10
N GLU A 2 7.40 3.10 18.91
CA GLU A 2 6.18 3.90 18.71
C GLU A 2 5.00 2.94 18.46
N ASN A 3 3.82 3.22 19.06
CA ASN A 3 2.57 2.45 18.93
C ASN A 3 2.62 0.99 19.43
N GLN A 4 2.88 0.79 20.72
CA GLN A 4 2.95 -0.55 21.33
C GLN A 4 1.66 -1.36 21.14
N GLU A 5 0.51 -0.72 21.29
CA GLU A 5 -0.81 -1.36 21.12
C GLU A 5 -0.99 -1.99 19.71
N CYS A 6 -0.48 -1.32 18.66
CA CYS A 6 -0.53 -1.86 17.31
C CYS A 6 0.41 -3.06 17.14
N GLN A 7 1.59 -3.01 17.75
CA GLN A 7 2.56 -4.10 17.67
C GLN A 7 2.06 -5.34 18.40
N ASP A 8 1.47 -5.15 19.58
CA ASP A 8 0.91 -6.23 20.39
C ASP A 8 -0.25 -6.90 19.64
N LYS A 9 -1.17 -6.10 19.08
CA LYS A 9 -2.28 -6.62 18.27
C LYS A 9 -1.81 -7.37 17.02
N LEU A 10 -0.78 -6.87 16.32
CA LEU A 10 -0.19 -7.58 15.18
C LEU A 10 0.45 -8.90 15.61
N ARG A 11 1.14 -8.90 16.75
CA ARG A 11 1.77 -10.10 17.28
C ARG A 11 0.73 -11.15 17.66
N GLU A 12 -0.39 -10.74 18.26
CA GLU A 12 -1.51 -11.64 18.56
C GLU A 12 -2.04 -12.33 17.30
N GLU A 13 -2.34 -11.56 16.23
CA GLU A 13 -2.80 -12.12 14.95
C GLU A 13 -1.79 -13.13 14.36
N ILE A 14 -0.50 -12.81 14.40
CA ILE A 14 0.56 -13.71 13.90
C ILE A 14 0.61 -15.01 14.72
N MET A 15 0.51 -14.91 16.04
CA MET A 15 0.56 -16.09 16.92
C MET A 15 -0.68 -16.97 16.75
N GLU A 16 -1.86 -16.37 16.58
CA GLU A 16 -3.09 -17.11 16.27
C GLU A 16 -2.94 -17.90 14.97
N ILE A 17 -2.50 -17.26 13.88
CA ILE A 17 -2.32 -17.95 12.59
C ILE A 17 -1.22 -18.99 12.67
N SER A 18 -0.10 -18.71 13.34
CA SER A 18 0.95 -19.70 13.57
C SER A 18 0.45 -20.93 14.32
N GLY A 19 -0.48 -20.76 15.27
CA GLY A 19 -1.12 -21.86 15.99
C GLY A 19 -1.95 -22.76 15.07
N THR A 20 -2.58 -22.21 14.02
CA THR A 20 -3.37 -22.99 13.06
C THR A 20 -2.55 -23.81 12.07
N LEU A 21 -1.22 -23.61 12.01
CA LEU A 21 -0.35 -24.29 11.05
C LEU A 21 0.09 -25.68 11.51
N ASP A 22 -0.22 -26.11 12.74
CA ASP A 22 0.18 -27.42 13.30
C ASP A 22 1.69 -27.72 13.14
N GLY A 23 2.54 -26.69 13.28
CA GLY A 23 3.99 -26.80 13.10
C GLY A 23 4.47 -26.86 11.64
N LYS A 24 3.57 -26.72 10.67
CA LYS A 24 3.94 -26.55 9.26
C LYS A 24 4.59 -25.19 9.03
N PRO A 25 5.47 -25.07 8.02
CA PRO A 25 6.01 -23.79 7.60
C PRO A 25 4.90 -22.80 7.22
N ILE A 26 5.20 -21.51 7.37
CA ILE A 26 4.29 -20.45 6.93
C ILE A 26 4.08 -20.54 5.41
N SER A 27 2.82 -20.55 4.98
CA SER A 27 2.44 -20.56 3.57
C SER A 27 1.96 -19.19 3.10
N TYR A 28 1.85 -18.99 1.79
CA TYR A 28 1.31 -17.76 1.23
C TYR A 28 -0.15 -17.53 1.66
N GLU A 29 -0.95 -18.59 1.71
CA GLU A 29 -2.34 -18.55 2.15
C GLU A 29 -2.46 -18.18 3.63
N ALA A 30 -1.47 -18.56 4.45
CA ALA A 30 -1.43 -18.17 5.86
C ALA A 30 -1.17 -16.67 6.01
N ILE A 31 -0.24 -16.11 5.23
CA ILE A 31 0.04 -14.67 5.22
C ILE A 31 -1.18 -13.90 4.68
N ALA A 32 -1.83 -14.40 3.63
CA ALA A 32 -3.02 -13.76 3.06
C ALA A 32 -4.20 -13.68 4.04
N LYS A 33 -4.23 -14.49 5.11
CA LYS A 33 -5.23 -14.43 6.17
C LYS A 33 -4.91 -13.39 7.25
N MET A 34 -3.69 -12.84 7.31
CA MET A 34 -3.25 -11.83 8.27
C MET A 34 -3.77 -10.45 7.88
N LYS A 35 -5.03 -10.14 8.22
CA LYS A 35 -5.70 -8.91 7.81
C LYS A 35 -5.08 -7.67 8.46
N TYR A 36 -4.72 -7.75 9.74
CA TYR A 36 -4.14 -6.64 10.46
C TYR A 36 -2.69 -6.39 10.02
N ALA A 37 -1.94 -7.44 9.66
CA ALA A 37 -0.63 -7.29 9.02
C ALA A 37 -0.71 -6.48 7.71
N ASP A 38 -1.69 -6.78 6.84
CA ASP A 38 -1.93 -6.03 5.61
C ASP A 38 -2.24 -4.54 5.89
N CYS A 39 -3.04 -4.27 6.93
CA CYS A 39 -3.34 -2.91 7.38
C CYS A 39 -2.08 -2.18 7.87
N VAL A 40 -1.23 -2.83 8.66
CA VAL A 40 0.03 -2.23 9.18
C VAL A 40 0.98 -1.90 8.03
N ILE A 41 1.14 -2.81 7.06
CA ILE A 41 1.98 -2.59 5.88
C ILE A 41 1.42 -1.43 5.04
N SER A 42 0.11 -1.43 4.79
CA SER A 42 -0.56 -0.39 4.01
C SER A 42 -0.46 0.99 4.66
N GLU A 43 -0.75 1.11 5.95
CA GLU A 43 -0.62 2.40 6.66
C GLU A 43 0.84 2.84 6.81
N GLY A 44 1.76 1.87 6.95
CA GLY A 44 3.19 2.11 6.91
C GLY A 44 3.61 2.77 5.60
N MET A 45 3.22 2.18 4.45
CA MET A 45 3.52 2.73 3.13
C MET A 45 2.74 4.01 2.81
N ARG A 46 1.53 4.19 3.35
CA ARG A 46 0.76 5.43 3.19
C ARG A 46 1.46 6.61 3.88
N LYS A 47 2.01 6.39 5.07
CA LYS A 47 2.75 7.42 5.83
C LYS A 47 4.18 7.60 5.34
N TRP A 48 4.83 6.50 4.98
CA TRP A 48 6.23 6.43 4.58
C TRP A 48 6.35 5.62 3.27
N PRO A 49 5.95 6.20 2.14
CA PRO A 49 6.03 5.50 0.85
C PRO A 49 7.49 5.23 0.50
N ALA A 50 7.76 4.05 -0.05
CA ALA A 50 9.11 3.66 -0.46
C ALA A 50 9.65 4.54 -1.60
N ALA A 51 8.76 5.02 -2.49
CA ALA A 51 9.06 5.97 -3.55
C ALA A 51 8.23 7.24 -3.33
N GLY A 52 8.90 8.38 -3.15
CA GLY A 52 8.24 9.67 -2.93
C GLY A 52 7.78 10.39 -4.21
N LEU A 53 8.32 10.01 -5.36
CA LEU A 53 8.05 10.63 -6.66
C LEU A 53 7.97 9.55 -7.75
N LEU A 54 7.07 9.75 -8.71
CA LEU A 54 6.88 8.86 -9.85
C LEU A 54 6.72 9.69 -11.14
N ASP A 55 7.74 9.69 -11.99
CA ASP A 55 7.69 10.44 -13.24
C ASP A 55 7.04 9.63 -14.37
N ARG A 56 6.28 10.32 -15.23
CA ARG A 56 5.71 9.77 -16.47
C ARG A 56 5.93 10.75 -17.61
N ILE A 57 5.95 10.23 -18.84
CA ILE A 57 5.96 11.05 -20.07
C ILE A 57 4.67 10.78 -20.84
N CYS A 58 3.96 11.85 -21.19
CA CYS A 58 2.75 11.76 -21.98
C CYS A 58 3.07 11.26 -23.40
N THR A 59 2.55 10.10 -23.78
CA THR A 59 2.82 9.49 -25.10
C THR A 59 1.81 9.91 -26.16
N LYS A 60 0.62 10.37 -25.76
CA LYS A 60 -0.49 10.80 -26.62
C LYS A 60 -1.25 11.95 -25.95
N PRO A 61 -1.69 12.97 -26.70
CA PRO A 61 -2.49 14.06 -26.14
C PRO A 61 -3.69 13.52 -25.36
N THR A 62 -3.83 13.93 -24.09
CA THR A 62 -4.83 13.40 -23.16
C THR A 62 -5.30 14.51 -22.23
N VAL A 63 -6.55 14.42 -21.77
CA VAL A 63 -7.11 15.32 -20.76
C VAL A 63 -7.16 14.58 -19.43
N LEU A 64 -6.54 15.14 -18.39
CA LEU A 64 -6.70 14.68 -17.02
C LEU A 64 -7.79 15.50 -16.35
N HIS A 65 -8.83 14.82 -15.87
CA HIS A 65 -9.88 15.44 -15.08
C HIS A 65 -9.55 15.29 -13.60
N ASP A 66 -9.43 16.42 -12.88
CA ASP A 66 -9.24 16.41 -11.44
C ASP A 66 -10.62 16.25 -10.74
N PRO A 67 -10.88 15.11 -10.08
CA PRO A 67 -12.17 14.87 -9.43
C PRO A 67 -12.42 15.74 -8.19
N ILE A 68 -11.38 16.41 -7.66
CA ILE A 68 -11.48 17.24 -6.46
C ILE A 68 -11.72 18.70 -6.85
N SER A 69 -10.92 19.23 -7.78
CA SER A 69 -11.07 20.62 -8.23
C SER A 69 -12.04 20.82 -9.39
N GLY A 70 -12.41 19.73 -10.09
CA GLY A 70 -13.26 19.76 -11.28
C GLY A 70 -12.59 20.36 -12.51
N LYS A 71 -11.27 20.59 -12.46
CA LYS A 71 -10.51 21.21 -13.55
C LYS A 71 -9.95 20.16 -14.51
N ASP A 72 -9.90 20.55 -15.78
CA ASP A 72 -9.28 19.76 -16.83
C ASP A 72 -7.86 20.25 -17.11
N VAL A 73 -6.91 19.31 -17.13
CA VAL A 73 -5.52 19.55 -17.52
C VAL A 73 -5.26 18.89 -18.86
N TYR A 74 -4.90 19.70 -19.86
CA TYR A 74 -4.63 19.24 -21.22
C TYR A 74 -3.14 18.94 -21.39
N LEU A 75 -2.80 17.67 -21.57
CA LEU A 75 -1.43 17.20 -21.77
C LEU A 75 -1.13 16.99 -23.25
N LYS A 76 0.07 17.39 -23.67
CA LYS A 76 0.62 17.16 -25.00
C LYS A 76 1.62 16.01 -24.96
N LYS A 77 1.84 15.39 -26.11
CA LYS A 77 2.89 14.38 -26.26
C LYS A 77 4.25 14.98 -25.90
N GLY A 78 4.99 14.34 -25.01
CA GLY A 78 6.29 14.78 -24.52
C GLY A 78 6.25 15.51 -23.18
N ASP A 79 5.07 15.89 -22.67
CA ASP A 79 4.95 16.51 -21.35
C ASP A 79 5.37 15.53 -20.25
N ASN A 80 6.16 16.02 -19.29
CA ASN A 80 6.45 15.29 -18.06
C ASN A 80 5.26 15.43 -17.11
N VAL A 81 4.83 14.32 -16.52
CA VAL A 81 3.72 14.24 -15.58
C VAL A 81 4.27 13.65 -14.29
N GLN A 82 4.21 14.45 -13.23
CA GLN A 82 4.70 14.16 -11.88
C GLN A 82 3.64 14.59 -10.86
#